data_AF-A0A661SDQ3-F1
#
_entry.id   AF-A0A661SDQ3-F1
#
_cell.length_a   1.000
_cell.length_b   1.000
_cell.length_c   1.000
_cell.angle_alpha   90.00
_cell.angle_beta   90.00
_cell.angle_gamma   90.00
#
_symmetry.space_group_name_H-M   'P 1'
#
loop_
_entity.id
_entity.type
_entity.pdbx_description
1 polymer ?
#
loop_
_entity_poly.entity_id
_entity_poly.type
_entity_poly.pdbx_seq_one_letter_code
_entity_poly.pdbx_strand_id
1 'polypeptide(L)'
;KPISFAAKSAMELRHLSHRPSAKPLFKKLVVSYSKRESARYFGHLELIKIFTRAIRRARIPLRFSEGFHPAPKISFESALPVGIESEQERFLVEVPLDVQPAMFIERLNPQLPNGLTVTTCKAIFKEKSLHRAEKVHYTITLKDGAFSETKLNQFLKAASWPLTKRNPKAHIKTIDLKKAVTKLQLLSPTTAELTLDLSSGQYVRPTDALIKIFGLSERSLRPARIIKRLGNNSGF
;
A
#
# COMPACT_ATOMS: atom_id res chain seq x y z
N LYS A 1 77.39 25.67 2.01
CA LYS A 1 76.72 24.49 1.41
C LYS A 1 75.34 24.92 0.92
N PRO A 2 75.02 24.82 -0.38
CA PRO A 2 73.70 25.21 -0.86
C PRO A 2 72.67 24.12 -0.54
N ILE A 3 71.46 24.53 -0.16
CA ILE A 3 70.31 23.68 0.11
C ILE A 3 69.65 23.37 -1.25
N SER A 4 69.70 22.10 -1.65
CA SER A 4 69.02 21.60 -2.85
C SER A 4 67.54 21.36 -2.53
N PHE A 5 66.63 22.11 -3.14
CA PHE A 5 65.22 21.75 -3.21
C PHE A 5 65.04 20.74 -4.35
N ALA A 6 64.78 19.48 -4.00
CA ALA A 6 64.40 18.46 -4.97
C ALA A 6 62.99 18.79 -5.49
N ALA A 7 62.91 19.28 -6.72
CA ALA A 7 61.66 19.37 -7.45
C ALA A 7 61.17 17.94 -7.73
N LYS A 8 60.07 17.54 -7.08
CA LYS A 8 59.41 16.26 -7.37
C LYS A 8 58.93 16.26 -8.82
N SER A 9 59.32 15.21 -9.54
CA SER A 9 58.99 14.97 -10.94
C SER A 9 57.47 15.04 -11.18
N ALA A 10 57.07 15.57 -12.34
CA ALA A 10 55.68 15.61 -12.82
C ALA A 10 54.99 14.22 -12.91
N MET A 11 55.75 13.14 -12.69
CA MET A 11 55.26 11.77 -12.59
C MET A 11 54.70 11.41 -11.21
N GLU A 12 55.10 12.10 -10.11
CA GLU A 12 54.55 11.88 -8.76
C GLU A 12 53.17 12.55 -8.54
N LEU A 13 52.80 13.54 -9.36
CA LEU A 13 51.52 14.26 -9.25
C LEU A 13 50.32 13.52 -9.88
N ARG A 14 50.55 12.38 -10.55
CA ARG A 14 49.48 11.62 -11.24
C ARG A 14 48.74 10.62 -10.35
N HIS A 15 49.10 10.50 -9.07
CA HIS A 15 48.48 9.55 -8.14
C HIS A 15 47.45 10.14 -7.16
N LEU A 16 47.02 11.39 -7.35
CA LEU A 16 46.08 12.09 -6.46
C LEU A 16 44.65 12.26 -7.02
N SER A 17 44.19 11.35 -7.88
CA SER A 17 42.79 11.39 -8.37
C SER A 17 42.15 10.03 -8.50
N HIS A 18 42.06 9.30 -7.39
CA HIS A 18 40.95 8.37 -7.19
C HIS A 18 40.56 8.36 -5.72
N ARG A 19 39.88 9.42 -5.26
CA ARG A 19 39.03 9.25 -4.08
C ARG A 19 38.01 8.19 -4.48
N PRO A 20 37.88 7.05 -3.78
CA PRO A 20 36.75 6.16 -4.02
C PRO A 20 35.50 7.03 -3.87
N SER A 21 34.67 7.12 -4.92
CA SER A 21 33.43 7.88 -4.83
C SER A 21 32.68 7.32 -3.63
N ALA A 22 32.45 8.15 -2.60
CA ALA A 22 31.75 7.72 -1.41
C ALA A 22 30.47 7.02 -1.86
N LYS A 23 30.21 5.80 -1.36
CA LYS A 23 28.97 5.08 -1.67
C LYS A 23 27.81 6.06 -1.43
N PRO A 24 26.90 6.27 -2.41
CA PRO A 24 25.83 7.24 -2.23
C PRO A 24 25.06 6.87 -0.97
N LEU A 25 24.90 7.86 -0.09
CA LEU A 25 24.03 7.70 1.08
C LEU A 25 22.58 7.68 0.58
N PHE A 26 21.79 6.81 1.18
CA PHE A 26 20.38 6.65 0.83
C PHE A 26 19.49 7.03 2.02
N LYS A 27 18.31 7.55 1.72
CA LYS A 27 17.22 7.75 2.66
C LYS A 27 16.00 6.95 2.24
N LYS A 28 15.15 6.60 3.21
CA LYS A 28 13.86 5.96 2.98
C LYS A 28 12.78 7.04 2.84
N LEU A 29 11.95 6.92 1.80
CA LEU A 29 10.75 7.72 1.64
C LEU A 29 9.52 6.85 1.88
N VAL A 30 8.59 7.34 2.71
CA VAL A 30 7.22 6.81 2.80
C VAL A 30 6.39 7.58 1.78
N VAL A 31 5.86 6.86 0.80
CA VAL A 31 5.01 7.40 -0.26
C VAL A 31 3.59 6.90 -0.02
N SER A 32 2.64 7.84 0.10
CA SER A 32 1.22 7.52 0.17
C SER A 32 0.54 7.79 -1.16
N TYR A 33 -0.39 6.93 -1.56
CA TYR A 33 -1.12 7.05 -2.80
C TYR A 33 -2.59 6.66 -2.63
N SER A 34 -3.46 7.25 -3.44
CA SER A 34 -4.84 6.81 -3.61
C SER A 34 -4.97 5.87 -4.80
N LYS A 35 -5.89 4.91 -4.70
CA LYS A 35 -6.27 3.96 -5.74
C LYS A 35 -7.79 4.01 -5.90
N ARG A 36 -8.28 4.69 -6.93
CA ARG A 36 -9.70 4.97 -7.15
C ARG A 36 -10.14 4.55 -8.54
N GLU A 37 -11.46 4.57 -8.78
CA GLU A 37 -12.05 4.34 -10.09
C GLU A 37 -11.60 3.01 -10.72
N SER A 38 -11.27 3.00 -12.01
CA SER A 38 -10.83 1.81 -12.74
C SER A 38 -9.52 1.23 -12.19
N ALA A 39 -8.67 2.03 -11.54
CA ALA A 39 -7.45 1.54 -10.92
C ALA A 39 -7.72 0.54 -9.79
N ARG A 40 -8.94 0.51 -9.21
CA ARG A 40 -9.35 -0.48 -8.20
C ARG A 40 -9.15 -1.93 -8.66
N TYR A 41 -9.14 -2.16 -9.98
CA TYR A 41 -8.96 -3.48 -10.57
C TYR A 41 -7.50 -3.92 -10.69
N PHE A 42 -6.52 -3.03 -10.49
CA PHE A 42 -5.13 -3.46 -10.43
C PHE A 42 -4.88 -4.34 -9.21
N GLY A 43 -4.36 -5.54 -9.46
CA GLY A 43 -3.83 -6.43 -8.44
C GLY A 43 -2.51 -5.94 -7.87
N HIS A 44 -2.05 -6.59 -6.78
CA HIS A 44 -0.83 -6.18 -6.10
C HIS A 44 0.42 -6.23 -6.99
N LEU A 45 0.60 -7.31 -7.75
CA LEU A 45 1.73 -7.47 -8.67
C LEU A 45 1.71 -6.44 -9.82
N GLU A 46 0.52 -6.03 -10.25
CA GLU A 46 0.37 -4.99 -11.26
C GLU A 46 0.74 -3.63 -10.70
N LEU A 47 0.32 -3.31 -9.48
CA LEU A 47 0.71 -2.06 -8.80
C LEU A 47 2.24 -1.95 -8.66
N ILE A 48 2.91 -3.03 -8.24
CA ILE A 48 4.38 -3.07 -8.19
C ILE A 48 4.95 -2.70 -9.57
N LYS A 49 4.50 -3.36 -10.64
CA LYS A 49 4.98 -3.08 -12.01
C LYS A 49 4.69 -1.64 -12.45
N ILE A 50 3.50 -1.12 -12.15
CA ILE A 50 3.09 0.24 -12.50
C ILE A 50 4.01 1.26 -11.83
N PHE A 51 4.16 1.18 -10.50
CA PHE A 51 5.01 2.11 -9.75
C PHE A 51 6.48 1.99 -10.14
N THR A 52 7.03 0.78 -10.29
CA THR A 52 8.42 0.61 -10.75
C THR A 52 8.64 1.24 -12.14
N ARG A 53 7.72 1.03 -13.09
CA ARG A 53 7.81 1.63 -14.43
C ARG A 53 7.64 3.15 -14.39
N ALA A 54 6.73 3.65 -13.58
CA ALA A 54 6.49 5.08 -13.42
C ALA A 54 7.70 5.80 -12.81
N ILE A 55 8.31 5.24 -11.77
CA ILE A 55 9.55 5.77 -11.15
C ILE A 55 10.70 5.78 -12.17
N ARG A 56 10.83 4.72 -12.97
CA ARG A 56 11.82 4.64 -14.04
C ARG A 56 11.59 5.71 -15.12
N ARG A 57 10.35 5.88 -15.60
CA ARG A 57 10.01 6.93 -16.59
C ARG A 57 10.22 8.33 -16.04
N ALA A 58 9.91 8.54 -14.77
CA ALA A 58 10.17 9.77 -14.05
C ALA A 58 11.66 10.07 -13.88
N ARG A 59 12.56 9.12 -14.19
CA ARG A 59 14.02 9.19 -14.00
C ARG A 59 14.41 9.49 -12.55
N ILE A 60 13.65 8.95 -11.60
CA ILE A 60 13.95 9.07 -10.17
C ILE A 60 14.97 7.97 -9.81
N PRO A 61 16.14 8.32 -9.26
CA PRO A 61 17.14 7.32 -8.87
C PRO A 61 16.67 6.54 -7.64
N LEU A 62 16.86 5.22 -7.67
CA LEU A 62 16.52 4.30 -6.59
C LEU A 62 17.77 3.55 -6.11
N ARG A 63 17.74 3.08 -4.86
CA ARG A 63 18.65 2.03 -4.41
C ARG A 63 18.22 0.68 -4.98
N PHE A 64 19.19 -0.15 -5.34
CA PHE A 64 18.99 -1.52 -5.78
C PHE A 64 19.58 -2.52 -4.77
N SER A 65 19.13 -3.77 -4.84
CA SER A 65 19.74 -4.88 -4.09
C SER A 65 21.16 -5.20 -4.59
N GLU A 66 21.99 -5.71 -3.69
CA GLU A 66 23.39 -6.08 -3.96
C GLU A 66 23.44 -7.60 -4.28
N GLY A 67 23.13 -7.98 -5.52
CA GLY A 67 23.14 -9.37 -5.97
C GLY A 67 23.09 -9.49 -7.50
N PHE A 68 23.11 -10.72 -8.03
CA PHE A 68 23.19 -11.00 -9.48
C PHE A 68 22.00 -10.46 -10.30
N HIS A 69 20.86 -10.22 -9.64
CA HIS A 69 19.68 -9.57 -10.24
C HIS A 69 19.25 -8.38 -9.38
N PRO A 70 19.87 -7.20 -9.56
CA PRO A 70 19.57 -6.02 -8.75
C PRO A 70 18.12 -5.57 -8.97
N ALA A 71 17.31 -5.67 -7.92
CA ALA A 71 15.93 -5.21 -7.90
C ALA A 71 15.83 -3.88 -7.15
N PRO A 72 14.96 -2.95 -7.58
CA PRO A 72 14.75 -1.69 -6.88
C PRO A 72 14.19 -1.97 -5.48
N LYS A 73 14.72 -1.30 -4.46
CA LYS A 73 14.24 -1.43 -3.08
C LYS A 73 12.92 -0.67 -2.90
N ILE A 74 11.82 -1.37 -3.21
CA ILE A 74 10.44 -0.90 -3.03
C ILE A 74 9.69 -1.92 -2.17
N SER A 75 9.00 -1.46 -1.13
CA SER A 75 8.20 -2.32 -0.25
C SER A 75 6.82 -1.72 0.03
N PHE A 76 5.75 -2.44 -0.25
CA PHE A 76 4.38 -1.98 -0.05
C PHE A 76 3.87 -2.37 1.34
N GLU A 77 3.12 -1.48 2.00
CA GLU A 77 2.57 -1.71 3.35
C GLU A 77 1.59 -2.88 3.38
N SER A 78 0.65 -2.91 2.43
CA SER A 78 -0.36 -3.94 2.36
C SER A 78 -0.88 -4.12 0.93
N ALA A 79 -1.37 -5.32 0.63
CA ALA A 79 -2.08 -5.58 -0.62
C ALA A 79 -3.57 -5.23 -0.44
N LEU A 80 -4.02 -4.17 -1.09
CA LEU A 80 -5.44 -3.88 -1.22
C LEU A 80 -6.09 -4.90 -2.17
N PRO A 81 -7.21 -5.56 -1.78
CA PRO A 81 -7.91 -6.48 -2.67
C PRO A 81 -8.35 -5.82 -3.99
N VAL A 82 -8.42 -6.65 -5.03
CA VAL A 82 -8.99 -6.25 -6.33
C VAL A 82 -10.44 -5.85 -6.15
N GLY A 83 -10.86 -4.79 -6.84
CA GLY A 83 -12.23 -4.25 -6.78
C GLY A 83 -12.45 -3.24 -5.64
N ILE A 84 -11.45 -3.03 -4.78
CA ILE A 84 -11.53 -2.08 -3.67
C ILE A 84 -10.73 -0.82 -4.00
N GLU A 85 -11.35 0.33 -3.73
CA GLU A 85 -10.71 1.64 -3.75
C GLU A 85 -10.08 1.95 -2.39
N SER A 86 -9.05 2.78 -2.37
CA SER A 86 -8.47 3.30 -1.14
C SER A 86 -8.03 4.73 -1.33
N GLU A 87 -8.20 5.52 -0.28
CA GLU A 87 -7.76 6.92 -0.26
C GLU A 87 -6.29 7.03 0.10
N GLN A 88 -5.74 6.03 0.78
CA GLN A 88 -4.38 6.06 1.30
C GLN A 88 -3.82 4.65 1.50
N GLU A 89 -3.05 4.21 0.51
CA GLU A 89 -2.12 3.09 0.63
C GLU A 89 -0.69 3.63 0.67
N ARG A 90 0.27 2.83 1.14
CA ARG A 90 1.66 3.26 1.22
C ARG A 90 2.65 2.25 0.68
N PHE A 91 3.78 2.78 0.24
CA PHE A 91 4.99 2.02 -0.01
C PHE A 91 6.22 2.80 0.43
N LEU A 92 7.29 2.08 0.69
CA LEU A 92 8.62 2.58 0.97
C LEU A 92 9.49 2.48 -0.28
N VAL A 93 10.32 3.49 -0.49
CA VAL A 93 11.42 3.47 -1.46
C VAL A 93 12.71 3.97 -0.82
N GLU A 94 13.84 3.46 -1.28
CA GLU A 94 15.15 4.01 -0.93
C GLU A 94 15.69 4.83 -2.12
N VAL A 95 16.04 6.08 -1.84
CA VAL A 95 16.54 7.06 -2.83
C VAL A 95 17.81 7.74 -2.32
N PRO A 96 18.68 8.27 -3.21
CA PRO A 96 19.78 9.13 -2.81
C PRO A 96 19.34 10.34 -1.97
N LEU A 97 20.22 10.87 -1.13
CA LEU A 97 19.88 11.94 -0.17
C LEU A 97 19.39 13.25 -0.82
N ASP A 98 19.81 13.54 -2.04
CA ASP A 98 19.46 14.73 -2.82
C ASP A 98 18.04 14.70 -3.40
N VAL A 99 17.41 13.52 -3.50
CA VAL A 99 16.03 13.39 -4.01
C VAL A 99 15.05 14.03 -3.03
N GLN A 100 14.47 15.17 -3.40
CA GLN A 100 13.49 15.86 -2.56
C GLN A 100 12.10 15.17 -2.61
N PRO A 101 11.41 14.98 -1.47
CA PRO A 101 10.08 14.35 -1.46
C PRO A 101 9.04 15.06 -2.34
N ALA A 102 9.08 16.40 -2.42
CA ALA A 102 8.19 17.16 -3.28
C ALA A 102 8.44 16.85 -4.78
N MET A 103 9.70 16.87 -5.21
CA MET A 103 10.09 16.50 -6.58
C MET A 103 9.74 15.06 -6.92
N PHE A 104 9.77 14.15 -5.94
CA PHE A 104 9.34 12.76 -6.13
C PHE A 104 7.87 12.70 -6.56
N ILE A 105 6.99 13.42 -5.85
CA ILE A 105 5.55 13.47 -6.17
C ILE A 105 5.34 14.11 -7.55
N GLU A 106 5.94 15.28 -7.76
CA GLU A 106 5.80 16.08 -8.98
C GLU A 106 6.20 15.29 -10.23
N ARG A 107 7.32 14.56 -10.17
CA ARG A 107 7.81 13.77 -11.31
C ARG A 107 7.07 12.45 -11.49
N LEU A 108 6.58 11.84 -10.40
CA LEU A 108 5.96 10.52 -10.45
C LEU A 108 4.50 10.58 -10.90
N ASN A 109 3.71 11.53 -10.41
CA ASN A 109 2.27 11.62 -10.71
C ASN A 109 1.95 11.68 -12.21
N PRO A 110 2.64 12.49 -13.05
CA PRO A 110 2.41 12.51 -14.50
C PRO A 110 2.69 11.18 -15.19
N GLN A 111 3.40 10.26 -14.52
CA GLN A 111 3.74 8.94 -15.06
C GLN A 111 2.75 7.86 -14.63
N LEU A 112 1.77 8.16 -13.78
CA LEU A 112 0.78 7.20 -13.31
C LEU A 112 -0.44 7.14 -14.23
N PRO A 113 -1.08 5.96 -14.38
CA PRO A 113 -2.35 5.87 -15.07
C PRO A 113 -3.46 6.51 -14.24
N ASN A 114 -4.57 6.86 -14.91
CA ASN A 114 -5.78 7.38 -14.27
C ASN A 114 -6.23 6.48 -13.11
N GLY A 115 -6.71 7.10 -12.03
CA GLY A 115 -7.15 6.43 -10.81
C GLY A 115 -6.02 6.10 -9.82
N LEU A 116 -4.74 6.33 -10.16
CA LEU A 116 -3.62 6.29 -9.21
C LEU A 116 -3.01 7.67 -9.04
N THR A 117 -2.88 8.11 -7.78
CA THR A 117 -2.28 9.41 -7.46
C THR A 117 -1.45 9.30 -6.21
N VAL A 118 -0.19 9.70 -6.25
CA VAL A 118 0.63 9.94 -5.05
C VAL A 118 0.16 11.22 -4.38
N THR A 119 -0.23 11.11 -3.12
CA THR A 119 -0.80 12.20 -2.33
C THR A 119 0.23 12.82 -1.39
N THR A 120 1.11 12.00 -0.81
CA THR A 120 2.15 12.48 0.11
C THR A 120 3.44 11.69 -0.04
N CYS A 121 4.56 12.32 0.27
CA CYS A 121 5.87 11.69 0.31
C CYS A 121 6.68 12.33 1.43
N LYS A 122 7.20 11.51 2.36
CA LYS A 122 7.97 11.99 3.52
C LYS A 122 9.24 11.18 3.69
N ALA A 123 10.35 11.84 3.98
CA ALA A 123 11.58 11.15 4.37
C ALA A 123 11.46 10.62 5.81
N ILE A 124 11.95 9.41 6.04
CA ILE A 124 12.04 8.80 7.38
C ILE A 124 13.49 8.44 7.70
N PHE A 125 13.91 8.72 8.94
CA PHE A 125 15.30 8.57 9.39
C PHE A 125 15.54 7.31 10.25
N LYS A 126 14.48 6.62 10.69
CA LYS A 126 14.56 5.34 11.41
C LYS A 126 13.82 4.27 10.64
N GLU A 127 14.20 3.00 10.85
CA GLU A 127 13.41 1.83 10.46
C GLU A 127 12.11 1.78 11.26
N LYS A 128 11.16 2.66 10.94
CA LYS A 128 9.77 2.37 11.22
C LYS A 128 9.33 1.36 10.16
N SER A 129 9.04 0.14 10.58
CA SER A 129 8.31 -0.78 9.74
C SER A 129 6.96 -0.15 9.41
N LEU A 130 6.48 -0.34 8.19
CA LEU A 130 5.12 0.02 7.84
C LEU A 130 4.21 -0.91 8.63
N HIS A 131 3.67 -0.44 9.76
CA HIS A 131 2.74 -1.21 10.56
C HIS A 131 1.40 -1.30 9.83
N ARG A 132 0.96 -2.53 9.56
CA ARG A 132 -0.37 -2.76 9.01
C ARG A 132 -1.41 -2.24 9.99
N ALA A 133 -2.36 -1.44 9.50
CA ALA A 133 -3.49 -1.01 10.31
C ALA A 133 -4.22 -2.22 10.93
N GLU A 134 -4.40 -2.19 12.24
CA GLU A 134 -5.12 -3.22 12.98
C GLU A 134 -6.61 -3.21 12.64
N LYS A 135 -7.21 -2.03 12.51
CA LYS A 135 -8.60 -1.86 12.09
C LYS A 135 -8.67 -1.15 10.75
N VAL A 136 -9.54 -1.65 9.88
CA VAL A 136 -9.74 -1.11 8.55
C VAL A 136 -11.20 -0.78 8.34
N HIS A 137 -11.45 0.46 7.98
CA HIS A 137 -12.78 1.00 7.76
C HIS A 137 -13.12 0.99 6.28
N TYR A 138 -14.35 0.63 5.96
CA TYR A 138 -14.87 0.59 4.60
C TYR A 138 -16.19 1.34 4.54
N THR A 139 -16.36 2.14 3.49
CA THR A 139 -17.66 2.58 3.02
C THR A 139 -18.03 1.73 1.82
N ILE A 140 -19.23 1.16 1.82
CA ILE A 140 -19.73 0.33 0.73
C ILE A 140 -21.01 0.95 0.20
N THR A 141 -21.05 1.22 -1.09
CA THR A 141 -22.24 1.70 -1.80
C THR A 141 -22.62 0.68 -2.87
N LEU A 142 -23.78 0.07 -2.75
CA LEU A 142 -24.34 -0.80 -3.77
C LEU A 142 -24.77 0.04 -4.96
N LYS A 143 -24.50 -0.45 -6.17
CA LYS A 143 -25.05 0.15 -7.39
C LYS A 143 -26.53 -0.22 -7.55
N ASP A 144 -26.82 -1.49 -7.29
CA ASP A 144 -28.14 -2.10 -7.47
C ASP A 144 -28.56 -2.82 -6.19
N GLY A 145 -29.84 -2.71 -5.83
CA GLY A 145 -30.41 -3.32 -4.63
C GLY A 145 -30.21 -2.51 -3.35
N ALA A 146 -30.50 -3.13 -2.21
CA ALA A 146 -30.41 -2.51 -0.89
C ALA A 146 -29.90 -3.50 0.15
N PHE A 147 -29.28 -2.99 1.21
CA PHE A 147 -28.96 -3.74 2.41
C PHE A 147 -30.24 -4.02 3.21
N SER A 148 -30.38 -5.26 3.69
CA SER A 148 -31.51 -5.65 4.54
C SER A 148 -31.25 -5.24 6.00
N GLU A 149 -32.05 -4.33 6.53
CA GLU A 149 -32.06 -3.99 7.96
C GLU A 149 -32.34 -5.21 8.84
N THR A 150 -33.23 -6.10 8.40
CA THR A 150 -33.52 -7.36 9.11
C THR A 150 -32.26 -8.22 9.25
N LYS A 151 -31.48 -8.38 8.16
CA LYS A 151 -30.21 -9.13 8.20
C LYS A 151 -29.16 -8.46 9.08
N LEU A 152 -29.07 -7.13 9.04
CA LEU A 152 -28.20 -6.39 9.96
C LEU A 152 -28.57 -6.67 11.42
N ASN A 153 -29.85 -6.54 11.77
CA ASN A 153 -30.34 -6.76 13.13
C ASN A 153 -30.11 -8.21 13.60
N GLN A 154 -30.28 -9.20 12.71
CA GLN A 154 -29.94 -10.60 12.99
C GLN A 154 -28.45 -10.75 13.31
N PHE A 155 -27.58 -10.17 12.50
CA PHE A 155 -26.13 -10.23 12.72
C PHE A 155 -25.70 -9.54 14.02
N LEU A 156 -26.26 -8.37 14.33
CA LEU A 156 -25.93 -7.63 15.55
C LEU A 156 -26.33 -8.41 16.81
N LYS A 157 -27.50 -9.05 16.81
CA LYS A 157 -28.00 -9.86 17.94
C LYS A 157 -27.35 -11.23 18.08
N ALA A 158 -26.86 -11.82 16.99
CA ALA A 158 -26.24 -13.14 17.03
C ALA A 158 -24.92 -13.15 17.82
N ALA A 159 -24.70 -14.19 18.62
CA ALA A 159 -23.45 -14.41 19.36
C ALA A 159 -22.30 -14.89 18.45
N SER A 160 -22.62 -15.60 17.37
CA SER A 160 -21.66 -16.12 16.41
C SER A 160 -22.23 -16.06 14.99
N TRP A 161 -21.37 -15.81 14.00
CA TRP A 161 -21.75 -15.79 12.59
C TRP A 161 -20.64 -16.43 11.73
N PRO A 162 -20.65 -17.76 11.57
CA PRO A 162 -19.55 -18.47 10.93
C PRO A 162 -19.51 -18.23 9.41
N LEU A 163 -18.34 -17.82 8.91
CA LEU A 163 -17.97 -17.78 7.50
C LEU A 163 -17.02 -18.94 7.21
N THR A 164 -17.43 -19.81 6.29
CA THR A 164 -16.63 -20.95 5.83
C THR A 164 -15.87 -20.56 4.57
N LYS A 165 -14.54 -20.68 4.58
CA LYS A 165 -13.68 -20.48 3.40
C LYS A 165 -13.03 -21.80 3.00
N ARG A 166 -13.08 -22.12 1.71
CA ARG A 166 -12.34 -23.26 1.14
C ARG A 166 -11.04 -22.74 0.54
N ASN A 167 -9.91 -23.25 1.01
CA ASN A 167 -8.62 -22.96 0.40
C ASN A 167 -8.41 -23.80 -0.87
N PRO A 168 -7.49 -23.42 -1.77
CA PRO A 168 -7.16 -24.19 -2.99
C PRO A 168 -6.78 -25.66 -2.72
N LYS A 169 -6.26 -25.97 -1.53
CA LYS A 169 -5.94 -27.34 -1.07
C LYS A 169 -7.10 -28.06 -0.37
N ALA A 170 -8.35 -27.69 -0.68
CA ALA A 170 -9.58 -28.25 -0.09
C ALA A 170 -9.76 -28.15 1.44
N HIS A 171 -8.78 -27.63 2.20
CA HIS A 171 -8.96 -27.34 3.62
C HIS A 171 -10.05 -26.28 3.84
N ILE A 172 -10.99 -26.61 4.72
CA ILE A 172 -12.06 -25.72 5.16
C ILE A 172 -11.56 -24.97 6.38
N LYS A 173 -11.54 -23.64 6.30
CA LYS A 173 -11.28 -22.76 7.44
C LYS A 173 -12.55 -22.01 7.79
N THR A 174 -13.01 -22.18 9.02
CA THR A 174 -14.14 -21.41 9.57
C THR A 174 -13.62 -20.19 10.32
N ILE A 175 -14.20 -19.04 10.02
CA ILE A 175 -13.89 -17.75 10.64
C ILE A 175 -15.20 -17.21 11.20
N ASP A 176 -15.21 -16.80 12.48
CA ASP A 176 -16.40 -16.18 13.06
C ASP A 176 -16.41 -14.68 12.73
N LEU A 177 -17.39 -14.22 11.95
CA LEU A 177 -17.50 -12.82 11.58
C LEU A 177 -17.76 -11.91 12.77
N LYS A 178 -18.33 -12.41 13.88
CA LYS A 178 -18.51 -11.61 15.10
C LYS A 178 -17.18 -11.24 15.76
N LYS A 179 -16.09 -11.97 15.50
CA LYS A 179 -14.74 -11.64 15.98
C LYS A 179 -14.00 -10.69 15.04
N ALA A 180 -14.35 -10.69 13.74
CA ALA A 180 -13.68 -9.88 12.73
C ALA A 180 -14.37 -8.54 12.47
N VAL A 181 -15.70 -8.45 12.60
CA VAL A 181 -16.48 -7.23 12.34
C VAL A 181 -16.67 -6.47 13.65
N THR A 182 -16.02 -5.32 13.78
CA THR A 182 -16.10 -4.48 14.98
C THR A 182 -17.14 -3.36 14.86
N LYS A 183 -17.51 -2.98 13.64
CA LYS A 183 -18.59 -2.04 13.37
C LYS A 183 -19.29 -2.44 12.08
N LEU A 184 -20.61 -2.45 12.09
CA LEU A 184 -21.44 -2.56 10.89
C LEU A 184 -22.69 -1.73 11.09
N GLN A 185 -22.94 -0.78 10.18
CA GLN A 185 -24.14 0.06 10.21
C GLN A 185 -24.56 0.46 8.79
N LEU A 186 -25.84 0.74 8.60
CA LEU A 186 -26.36 1.32 7.35
C LEU A 186 -26.39 2.85 7.49
N LEU A 187 -25.85 3.55 6.51
CA LEU A 187 -26.01 5.00 6.35
C LEU A 187 -27.24 5.34 5.50
N SER A 188 -27.59 4.42 4.60
CA SER A 188 -28.79 4.48 3.77
C SER A 188 -29.14 3.05 3.31
N PRO A 189 -30.28 2.84 2.63
CA PRO A 189 -30.61 1.53 2.07
C PRO A 189 -29.52 0.96 1.15
N THR A 190 -28.72 1.80 0.48
CA THR A 190 -27.68 1.37 -0.46
C THR A 190 -26.26 1.52 0.07
N THR A 191 -26.08 2.16 1.24
CA THR A 191 -24.75 2.50 1.75
C THR A 191 -24.56 1.98 3.18
N ALA A 192 -23.45 1.27 3.40
CA ALA A 192 -23.07 0.73 4.69
C ALA A 192 -21.64 1.13 5.08
N GLU A 193 -21.40 1.25 6.38
CA GLU A 193 -20.06 1.29 6.96
C GLU A 193 -19.72 -0.05 7.59
N LEU A 194 -18.50 -0.51 7.34
CA LEU A 194 -17.96 -1.75 7.88
C LEU A 194 -16.55 -1.50 8.42
N THR A 195 -16.31 -1.88 9.67
CA THR A 195 -14.95 -1.93 10.24
C THR A 195 -14.55 -3.38 10.48
N LEU A 196 -13.44 -3.79 9.88
CA LEU A 196 -12.83 -5.10 10.08
C LEU A 196 -11.59 -4.99 10.96
N ASP A 197 -11.45 -5.92 11.90
CA ASP A 197 -10.29 -6.09 12.74
C ASP A 197 -9.36 -7.16 12.16
N LEU A 198 -8.16 -6.73 11.77
CA LEU A 198 -7.09 -7.53 11.22
C LEU A 198 -6.11 -8.03 12.28
N SER A 199 -6.20 -7.58 13.53
CA SER A 199 -5.32 -8.01 14.63
C SER A 199 -5.57 -9.46 15.05
N SER A 200 -6.80 -9.96 14.83
CA SER A 200 -7.22 -11.33 15.16
C SER A 200 -6.49 -12.45 14.39
N GLY A 201 -5.64 -12.10 13.40
CA GLY A 201 -5.00 -13.06 12.48
C GLY A 201 -5.98 -13.70 11.49
N GLN A 202 -7.28 -13.38 11.57
CA GLN A 202 -8.31 -13.90 10.68
C GLN A 202 -8.60 -12.89 9.56
N TYR A 203 -8.06 -13.16 8.37
CA TYR A 203 -8.28 -12.29 7.23
C TYR A 203 -9.66 -12.50 6.57
N VAL A 204 -10.54 -11.51 6.75
CA VAL A 204 -11.85 -11.44 6.10
C VAL A 204 -11.82 -10.35 5.04
N ARG A 205 -12.24 -10.67 3.81
CA ARG A 205 -12.45 -9.63 2.78
C ARG A 205 -13.81 -8.98 3.07
N PRO A 206 -13.94 -7.66 2.84
CA PRO A 206 -15.23 -6.98 3.07
C PRO A 206 -16.34 -7.59 2.21
N THR A 207 -16.04 -8.02 0.98
CA THR A 207 -17.00 -8.73 0.12
C THR A 207 -17.53 -10.01 0.75
N ASP A 208 -16.66 -10.84 1.33
CA ASP A 208 -17.05 -12.10 1.96
C ASP A 208 -17.97 -11.86 3.16
N ALA A 209 -17.65 -10.84 3.97
CA ALA A 209 -18.49 -10.44 5.09
C ALA A 209 -19.87 -9.98 4.62
N LEU A 210 -19.94 -9.14 3.58
CA LEU A 210 -21.21 -8.63 3.05
C LEU A 210 -22.09 -9.73 2.44
N ILE A 211 -21.49 -10.64 1.67
CA ILE A 211 -22.20 -11.83 1.12
C ILE A 211 -22.80 -12.62 2.27
N LYS A 212 -21.99 -12.92 3.28
CA LYS A 212 -22.41 -13.82 4.35
C LYS A 212 -23.40 -13.20 5.34
N ILE A 213 -23.30 -11.90 5.59
CA ILE A 213 -24.20 -11.18 6.52
C ILE A 213 -25.52 -10.86 5.84
N PHE A 214 -25.48 -10.23 4.66
CA PHE A 214 -26.67 -9.73 3.98
C PHE A 214 -27.28 -10.71 2.98
N GLY A 215 -26.61 -11.84 2.69
CA GLY A 215 -27.06 -12.77 1.64
C GLY A 215 -26.90 -12.21 0.23
N LEU A 216 -26.00 -11.23 0.05
CA LEU A 216 -25.72 -10.65 -1.27
C LEU A 216 -24.99 -11.65 -2.16
N SER A 217 -25.16 -11.51 -3.47
CA SER A 217 -24.41 -12.30 -4.44
C SER A 217 -23.13 -11.58 -4.86
N GLU A 218 -22.13 -12.32 -5.36
CA GLU A 218 -20.96 -11.70 -5.99
C GLU A 218 -21.37 -10.80 -7.18
N ARG A 219 -22.42 -11.19 -7.91
CA ARG A 219 -22.95 -10.43 -9.05
C ARG A 219 -23.46 -9.05 -8.62
N SER A 220 -24.14 -8.94 -7.48
CA SER A 220 -24.63 -7.65 -6.97
C SER A 220 -23.52 -6.81 -6.33
N LEU A 221 -22.46 -7.43 -5.82
CA LEU A 221 -21.31 -6.72 -5.25
C LEU A 221 -20.27 -6.28 -6.28
N ARG A 222 -20.17 -6.96 -7.43
CA ARG A 222 -19.22 -6.58 -8.50
C ARG A 222 -19.33 -5.12 -8.95
N PRO A 223 -20.53 -4.55 -9.18
CA PRO A 223 -20.67 -3.13 -9.51
C PRO A 223 -20.62 -2.21 -8.29
N ALA A 224 -20.67 -2.75 -7.06
CA ALA A 224 -20.62 -1.94 -5.86
C ALA A 224 -19.29 -1.16 -5.76
N ARG A 225 -19.36 -0.03 -5.08
CA ARG A 225 -18.19 0.80 -4.75
C ARG A 225 -17.79 0.53 -3.31
N ILE A 226 -16.63 -0.07 -3.13
CA ILE A 226 -16.06 -0.37 -1.80
C ILE A 226 -14.82 0.48 -1.64
N ILE A 227 -14.83 1.39 -0.66
CA ILE A 227 -13.73 2.33 -0.40
C ILE A 227 -13.18 2.04 0.98
N LYS A 228 -11.91 1.66 1.05
CA LYS A 228 -11.13 1.66 2.29
C LYS A 228 -10.85 3.10 2.71
N ARG A 229 -11.32 3.45 3.90
CA ARG A 229 -11.13 4.76 4.53
C ARG A 229 -9.93 4.75 5.47
N LEU A 230 -9.41 5.94 5.72
CA LEU A 230 -8.45 6.15 6.79
C LEU A 230 -9.12 5.88 8.14
N GLY A 231 -8.45 5.12 9.00
CA GLY A 231 -8.83 5.06 10.40
C GLY A 231 -8.52 6.39 11.07
N ASN A 232 -9.38 6.80 12.00
CA ASN A 232 -9.23 8.03 12.79
C ASN A 232 -7.90 8.07 13.58
N ASN A 233 -7.18 6.94 13.69
CA ASN A 233 -5.86 6.83 14.32
C ASN A 233 -4.67 6.82 13.33
N SER A 234 -4.82 7.34 12.11
CA SER A 234 -3.71 7.46 11.16
C SER A 234 -2.81 8.68 11.44
N GLY A 235 -2.56 8.96 12.72
CA GLY A 235 -1.54 9.89 13.17
C GLY A 235 -0.15 9.31 12.89
N PHE A 236 0.64 10.09 12.15
CA PHE A 236 2.09 10.08 12.31
C PHE A 236 2.47 11.12 13.35
#